data_AF-A0A3M1ANX2-F1
#
_entry.id   AF-A0A3M1ANX2-F1
#
_cell.length_a   1.000
_cell.length_b   1.000
_cell.length_c   1.000
_cell.angle_alpha   90.00
_cell.angle_beta   90.00
_cell.angle_gamma   90.00
#
_symmetry.space_group_name_H-M   'P 1'
#
loop_
_entity.id
_entity.type
_entity.pdbx_description
1 polymer ?
#
loop_
_entity_poly.entity_id
_entity_poly.type
_entity_poly.pdbx_seq_one_letter_code
_entity_poly.pdbx_strand_id
1 'polypeptide(L)'
;MSYPLTSVLMNTIEQLRGLVDDPEVQGRYTNQYLVKHIVRPSIDKVVSSLANSASCPVVCFYPITATGEISRITLPPNVRSVLMIAERVNNINTSELVPRHIFHNQGRGWSIEGQDLVFDPPITIGNSSASLNVVYEPSGSHSPIYDPASGPANTEAFLDSTDSKKFYLAKQPQLGVTDTRTNAYAGATLRIFKKDDGSIDITEEIWIDSSGYDSSNSRWYLTLKTAPVNYAAGTTKLHYEVGPPYSPDLVEAITM
;
A
#
# COMPACT_ATOMS: atom_id res chain seq x y z
N MET A 1 11.48 22.97 -12.90
CA MET A 1 11.34 22.59 -11.47
C MET A 1 12.05 21.26 -11.35
N SER A 2 13.21 21.20 -10.71
CA SER A 2 13.94 19.93 -10.49
C SER A 2 13.13 19.13 -9.49
N TYR A 3 12.60 17.98 -9.89
CA TYR A 3 11.91 17.09 -8.97
C TYR A 3 12.94 16.18 -8.27
N PRO A 4 12.63 15.69 -7.06
CA PRO A 4 13.59 14.91 -6.32
C PRO A 4 13.79 13.52 -6.94
N LEU A 5 15.05 13.15 -7.18
CA LEU A 5 15.51 11.87 -7.72
C LEU A 5 15.10 10.64 -6.90
N THR A 6 14.43 10.84 -5.78
CA THR A 6 14.17 9.85 -4.73
C THR A 6 12.72 9.37 -4.71
N SER A 7 11.81 10.05 -5.43
CA SER A 7 10.40 9.63 -5.58
C SER A 7 10.21 8.74 -6.82
N VAL A 8 9.59 7.58 -6.67
CA VAL A 8 9.34 6.65 -7.80
C VAL A 8 8.37 7.26 -8.78
N LEU A 9 7.25 7.75 -8.28
CA LEU A 9 6.17 8.29 -9.11
C LEU A 9 6.68 9.48 -9.91
N MET A 10 7.49 10.35 -9.28
CA MET A 10 7.98 11.54 -9.95
C MET A 10 9.08 11.25 -10.97
N ASN A 11 10.04 10.38 -10.64
CA ASN A 11 11.03 9.90 -11.61
C ASN A 11 10.36 9.22 -12.81
N THR A 12 9.33 8.40 -12.58
CA THR A 12 8.57 7.75 -13.65
C THR A 12 7.91 8.78 -14.55
N ILE A 13 7.32 9.83 -13.98
CA ILE A 13 6.70 10.92 -14.75
C ILE A 13 7.76 11.70 -15.54
N GLU A 14 8.90 12.03 -14.94
CA GLU A 14 9.98 12.75 -15.62
C GLU A 14 10.52 11.93 -16.81
N GLN A 15 10.76 10.64 -16.63
CA GLN A 15 11.18 9.75 -17.70
C GLN A 15 10.12 9.67 -18.81
N LEU A 16 8.84 9.53 -18.45
CA LEU A 16 7.76 9.54 -19.43
C LEU A 16 7.70 10.87 -20.21
N ARG A 17 7.92 12.01 -19.54
CA ARG A 17 7.99 13.31 -20.20
C ARG A 17 9.18 13.40 -21.13
N GLY A 18 10.35 12.93 -20.72
CA GLY A 18 11.53 12.88 -21.59
C GLY A 18 11.33 12.03 -22.85
N LEU A 19 10.44 11.03 -22.80
CA LEU A 19 10.13 10.17 -23.95
C LEU A 19 9.00 10.70 -24.84
N VAL A 20 8.03 11.42 -24.26
CA VAL A 20 6.77 11.79 -24.94
C VAL A 20 6.71 13.27 -25.31
N ASP A 21 7.28 14.15 -24.49
CA ASP A 21 7.22 15.58 -24.71
C ASP A 21 8.37 16.02 -25.60
N ASP A 22 8.03 16.77 -26.66
CA ASP A 22 9.00 17.50 -27.45
C ASP A 22 9.52 18.71 -26.63
N PRO A 23 10.84 18.96 -26.55
CA PRO A 23 11.38 20.08 -25.80
C PRO A 23 10.81 21.46 -26.20
N GLU A 24 10.27 21.61 -27.41
CA GLU A 24 9.70 22.88 -27.88
C GLU A 24 8.20 23.06 -27.55
N VAL A 25 7.49 22.00 -27.17
CA VAL A 25 6.04 22.02 -26.97
C VAL A 25 5.71 21.85 -25.49
N GLN A 26 4.87 22.74 -24.94
CA GLN A 26 4.34 22.53 -23.59
C GLN A 26 3.64 21.17 -23.50
N GLY A 27 4.04 20.37 -22.50
CA GLY A 27 3.61 18.99 -22.36
C GLY A 27 2.10 18.83 -22.45
N ARG A 28 1.66 17.96 -23.38
CA ARG A 28 0.25 17.79 -23.77
C ARG A 28 -0.65 17.29 -22.63
N TYR A 29 -0.05 16.61 -21.66
CA TYR A 29 -0.75 15.95 -20.55
C TYR A 29 -0.28 16.49 -19.21
N THR A 30 -1.22 16.63 -18.26
CA THR A 30 -0.89 16.99 -16.88
C THR A 30 -0.30 15.77 -16.15
N ASN A 31 0.52 16.00 -15.12
CA ASN A 31 1.08 14.90 -14.31
C ASN A 31 -0.03 14.01 -13.72
N GLN A 32 -1.12 14.62 -13.25
CA GLN A 32 -2.26 13.87 -12.73
C GLN A 32 -2.91 12.96 -13.77
N TYR A 33 -2.98 13.42 -15.02
CA TYR A 33 -3.48 12.60 -16.12
C TYR A 33 -2.55 11.42 -16.39
N LEU A 34 -1.23 11.66 -16.45
CA LEU A 34 -0.23 10.60 -16.66
C LEU A 34 -0.31 9.52 -15.57
N VAL A 35 -0.42 9.92 -14.29
CA VAL A 35 -0.56 8.97 -13.18
C VAL A 35 -1.81 8.11 -13.34
N LYS A 36 -2.96 8.75 -13.58
CA LYS A 36 -4.26 8.07 -13.60
C LYS A 36 -4.44 7.17 -14.83
N HIS A 37 -4.00 7.61 -16.00
CA HIS A 37 -4.33 6.98 -17.27
C HIS A 37 -3.18 6.20 -17.90
N ILE A 38 -1.93 6.43 -17.47
CA ILE A 38 -0.77 5.75 -18.04
C ILE A 38 -0.05 4.92 -16.97
N VAL A 39 0.44 5.56 -15.91
CA VAL A 39 1.27 4.89 -14.90
C VAL A 39 0.49 3.79 -14.18
N ARG A 40 -0.66 4.11 -13.58
CA ARG A 40 -1.45 3.14 -12.81
C ARG A 40 -1.88 1.92 -13.66
N PRO A 41 -2.49 2.07 -14.86
CA PRO A 41 -2.83 0.91 -15.70
C PRO A 41 -1.60 0.11 -16.16
N SER A 42 -0.45 0.78 -16.36
CA SER A 42 0.78 0.09 -16.76
C SER A 42 1.33 -0.78 -15.64
N ILE A 43 1.30 -0.30 -14.38
CA ILE A 43 1.68 -1.10 -13.21
C ILE A 43 0.79 -2.35 -13.11
N ASP A 44 -0.53 -2.18 -13.19
CA ASP A 44 -1.49 -3.28 -13.14
C ASP A 44 -1.21 -4.34 -14.23
N LYS A 45 -0.94 -3.88 -15.46
CA LYS A 45 -0.60 -4.75 -16.58
C LYS A 45 0.73 -5.50 -16.38
N VAL A 46 1.77 -4.83 -15.90
CA VAL A 46 3.09 -5.44 -15.67
C VAL A 46 3.00 -6.50 -14.58
N VAL A 47 2.37 -6.17 -13.44
CA VAL A 47 2.20 -7.11 -12.32
C VAL A 47 1.36 -8.31 -12.73
N SER A 48 0.23 -8.06 -13.42
CA SER A 48 -0.60 -9.14 -13.95
C SER A 48 0.14 -10.02 -14.95
N SER A 49 0.99 -9.44 -15.80
CA SER A 49 1.80 -10.20 -16.77
C SER A 49 2.87 -11.03 -16.07
N LEU A 50 3.56 -10.47 -15.07
CA LEU A 50 4.52 -11.19 -14.25
C LEU A 50 3.85 -12.36 -13.52
N ALA A 51 2.71 -12.13 -12.89
CA ALA A 51 1.96 -13.18 -12.19
C ALA A 51 1.47 -14.31 -13.13
N ASN A 52 1.28 -14.04 -14.42
CA ASN A 52 0.84 -15.05 -15.40
C ASN A 52 1.99 -15.75 -16.13
N SER A 53 3.18 -15.15 -16.18
CA SER A 53 4.32 -15.65 -16.97
C SER A 53 5.47 -16.19 -16.12
N ALA A 54 5.56 -15.80 -14.86
CA ALA A 54 6.63 -16.25 -13.98
C ALA A 54 6.45 -17.73 -13.61
N SER A 55 7.53 -18.49 -13.68
CA SER A 55 7.57 -19.87 -13.19
C SER A 55 7.44 -19.95 -11.66
N CYS A 56 7.77 -18.86 -10.98
CA CYS A 56 7.61 -18.69 -9.54
C CYS A 56 6.73 -17.45 -9.31
N PRO A 57 5.62 -17.57 -8.56
CA PRO A 57 4.75 -16.43 -8.33
C PRO A 57 5.43 -15.38 -7.45
N VAL A 58 5.13 -14.10 -7.71
CA VAL A 58 5.46 -13.01 -6.78
C VAL A 58 4.45 -13.04 -5.65
N VAL A 59 4.95 -13.24 -4.43
CA VAL A 59 4.11 -13.47 -3.26
C VAL A 59 4.24 -12.32 -2.27
N CYS A 60 3.10 -11.81 -1.82
CA CYS A 60 2.99 -10.82 -0.76
C CYS A 60 2.35 -11.46 0.50
N PHE A 61 2.67 -10.88 1.66
CA PHE A 61 2.13 -11.31 2.95
C PHE A 61 1.27 -10.20 3.54
N TYR A 62 0.04 -10.54 3.90
CA TYR A 62 -0.87 -9.65 4.62
C TYR A 62 -1.15 -10.24 6.02
N PRO A 63 -0.57 -9.66 7.09
CA PRO A 63 -0.84 -10.11 8.45
C PRO A 63 -2.26 -9.73 8.87
N ILE A 64 -2.96 -10.66 9.46
CA ILE A 64 -4.25 -10.44 10.11
C ILE A 64 -3.97 -10.09 11.58
N THR A 65 -4.32 -8.87 11.98
CA THR A 65 -4.04 -8.30 13.30
C THR A 65 -5.23 -8.31 14.26
N ALA A 66 -6.34 -8.95 13.89
CA ALA A 66 -7.56 -8.98 14.69
C ALA A 66 -7.45 -9.94 15.90
N THR A 67 -8.07 -9.56 17.02
CA THR A 67 -8.12 -10.34 18.26
C THR A 67 -9.52 -10.90 18.49
N GLY A 68 -9.61 -12.15 18.95
CA GLY A 68 -10.88 -12.81 19.24
C GLY A 68 -11.42 -13.65 18.08
N GLU A 69 -12.74 -13.86 18.09
CA GLU A 69 -13.45 -14.68 17.12
C GLU A 69 -13.70 -13.88 15.83
N ILE A 70 -13.20 -14.40 14.71
CA ILE A 70 -13.25 -13.75 13.40
C ILE A 70 -13.92 -14.69 12.42
N SER A 71 -15.02 -14.22 11.83
CA SER A 71 -15.75 -14.92 10.77
C SER A 71 -15.48 -14.33 9.38
N ARG A 72 -15.08 -13.06 9.29
CA ARG A 72 -14.92 -12.34 8.02
C ARG A 72 -13.84 -11.28 8.09
N ILE A 73 -13.03 -11.19 7.04
CA ILE A 73 -11.98 -10.18 6.86
C ILE A 73 -12.04 -9.65 5.43
N THR A 74 -12.17 -8.35 5.26
CA THR A 74 -12.07 -7.73 3.92
C THR A 74 -10.60 -7.67 3.50
N LEU A 75 -10.29 -8.38 2.41
CA LEU A 75 -8.95 -8.40 1.85
C LEU A 75 -8.64 -7.07 1.15
N PRO A 76 -7.36 -6.67 1.07
CA PRO A 76 -6.96 -5.53 0.27
C PRO A 76 -7.33 -5.72 -1.22
N PRO A 77 -7.74 -4.66 -1.95
CA PRO A 77 -8.16 -4.78 -3.35
C PRO A 77 -7.01 -5.07 -4.32
N ASN A 78 -5.76 -5.01 -3.86
CA ASN A 78 -4.59 -5.44 -4.60
C ASN A 78 -4.36 -6.96 -4.52
N VAL A 79 -5.22 -7.73 -3.84
CA VAL A 79 -5.15 -9.20 -3.82
C VAL A 79 -5.76 -9.75 -5.13
N ARG A 80 -4.97 -10.49 -5.90
CA ARG A 80 -5.41 -11.20 -7.10
C ARG A 80 -5.97 -12.59 -6.77
N SER A 81 -5.20 -13.34 -6.00
CA SER A 81 -5.44 -14.74 -5.64
C SER A 81 -4.79 -14.99 -4.28
N VAL A 82 -5.53 -15.65 -3.39
CA VAL A 82 -4.96 -16.15 -2.13
C VAL A 82 -4.35 -17.51 -2.40
N LEU A 83 -3.07 -17.66 -2.08
CA LEU A 83 -2.34 -18.90 -2.27
C LEU A 83 -2.47 -19.82 -1.05
N MET A 84 -2.33 -19.26 0.15
CA MET A 84 -2.47 -19.98 1.40
C MET A 84 -2.77 -19.02 2.55
N ILE A 85 -3.26 -19.58 3.65
CA ILE A 85 -3.44 -18.87 4.91
C ILE A 85 -2.73 -19.66 5.98
N ALA A 86 -1.71 -19.05 6.57
CA ALA A 86 -0.80 -19.75 7.47
C ALA A 86 -0.52 -18.95 8.72
N GLU A 87 -0.39 -19.65 9.86
CA GLU A 87 0.21 -19.04 11.04
C GLU A 87 1.71 -18.91 10.80
N ARG A 88 2.24 -17.72 11.10
CA ARG A 88 3.65 -17.43 10.90
C ARG A 88 4.30 -17.07 12.22
N VAL A 89 5.34 -17.81 12.58
CA VAL A 89 6.18 -17.56 13.75
C VAL A 89 7.61 -17.36 13.26
N ASN A 90 8.23 -16.23 13.61
CA ASN A 90 9.60 -15.90 13.19
C ASN A 90 9.84 -16.05 11.67
N ASN A 91 8.89 -15.59 10.86
CA ASN A 91 8.92 -15.69 9.40
C ASN A 91 8.85 -17.12 8.81
N ILE A 92 8.47 -18.11 9.59
CA ILE A 92 8.25 -19.49 9.14
C ILE A 92 6.77 -19.81 9.26
N ASN A 93 6.21 -20.40 8.22
CA ASN A 93 4.83 -20.89 8.24
C ASN A 93 4.80 -22.18 9.09
N THR A 94 4.11 -22.16 10.22
CA THR A 94 4.08 -23.27 11.18
C THR A 94 2.85 -24.16 11.02
N SER A 95 1.75 -23.58 10.57
CA SER A 95 0.50 -24.29 10.32
C SER A 95 -0.23 -23.60 9.16
N GLU A 96 -1.02 -24.37 8.41
CA GLU A 96 -1.83 -23.87 7.32
C GLU A 96 -3.31 -24.16 7.59
N LEU A 97 -4.17 -23.18 7.36
CA LEU A 97 -5.61 -23.38 7.31
C LEU A 97 -6.01 -23.88 5.93
N VAL A 98 -6.69 -25.03 5.91
CA VAL A 98 -7.16 -25.65 4.69
C VAL A 98 -8.35 -24.85 4.12
N PRO A 99 -8.38 -24.58 2.80
CA PRO A 99 -9.52 -23.92 2.18
C PRO A 99 -10.77 -24.80 2.22
N ARG A 100 -11.92 -24.14 2.36
CA ARG A 100 -13.25 -24.74 2.28
C ARG A 100 -13.69 -24.79 0.82
N HIS A 101 -14.18 -25.95 0.40
CA HIS A 101 -14.74 -26.13 -0.93
C HIS A 101 -16.15 -25.54 -1.05
N ILE A 102 -16.45 -24.86 -2.15
CA ILE A 102 -17.77 -24.21 -2.40
C ILE A 102 -18.96 -25.19 -2.40
N PHE A 103 -18.72 -26.47 -2.70
CA PHE A 103 -19.73 -27.54 -2.69
C PHE A 103 -19.83 -28.28 -1.35
N HIS A 104 -19.02 -27.89 -0.36
CA HIS A 104 -19.04 -28.51 0.96
C HIS A 104 -19.24 -27.43 2.03
N ASN A 105 -20.48 -26.91 2.09
CA ASN A 105 -20.86 -25.85 3.04
C ASN A 105 -20.65 -26.23 4.51
N GLN A 106 -20.60 -27.53 4.85
CA GLN A 106 -20.30 -28.00 6.21
C GLN A 106 -18.80 -28.26 6.46
N GLY A 107 -17.95 -28.09 5.45
CA GLY A 107 -16.51 -28.24 5.58
C GLY A 107 -15.92 -27.11 6.41
N ARG A 108 -15.02 -27.43 7.34
CA ARG A 108 -14.28 -26.43 8.10
C ARG A 108 -13.21 -25.79 7.23
N GLY A 109 -12.99 -24.48 7.36
CA GLY A 109 -11.87 -23.80 6.71
C GLY A 109 -12.19 -22.36 6.34
N TRP A 110 -11.56 -21.91 5.26
CA TRP A 110 -11.77 -20.56 4.73
C TRP A 110 -12.21 -20.57 3.27
N SER A 111 -13.02 -19.60 2.86
CA SER A 111 -13.41 -19.39 1.46
C SER A 111 -13.38 -17.92 1.11
N ILE A 112 -13.22 -17.61 -0.18
CA ILE A 112 -13.29 -16.24 -0.69
C ILE A 112 -14.73 -15.97 -1.14
N GLU A 113 -15.33 -14.91 -0.61
CA GLU A 113 -16.66 -14.43 -0.98
C GLU A 113 -16.56 -12.95 -1.39
N GLY A 114 -16.47 -12.70 -2.69
CA GLY A 114 -16.21 -11.35 -3.20
C GLY A 114 -14.80 -10.88 -2.80
N GLN A 115 -14.71 -9.78 -2.07
CA GLN A 115 -13.44 -9.27 -1.52
C GLN A 115 -13.15 -9.81 -0.11
N ASP A 116 -14.09 -10.54 0.49
CA ASP A 116 -13.95 -10.99 1.86
C ASP A 116 -13.40 -12.42 1.91
N LEU A 117 -12.52 -12.61 2.88
CA LEU A 117 -12.12 -13.90 3.38
C LEU A 117 -13.06 -14.31 4.50
N VAL A 118 -13.71 -15.46 4.34
CA VAL A 118 -14.73 -15.97 5.26
C VAL A 118 -14.24 -17.24 5.93
N PHE A 119 -14.35 -17.30 7.24
CA PHE A 119 -14.01 -18.45 8.07
C PHE A 119 -15.28 -19.11 8.61
N ASP A 120 -15.43 -20.40 8.33
CA ASP A 120 -16.57 -21.20 8.78
C ASP A 120 -16.07 -22.60 9.23
N PRO A 121 -16.14 -22.95 10.53
CA PRO A 121 -16.56 -22.08 11.63
C PRO A 121 -15.59 -20.90 11.83
N PRO A 122 -16.04 -19.83 12.53
CA PRO A 122 -15.16 -18.72 12.88
C PRO A 122 -13.90 -19.19 13.58
N ILE A 123 -12.78 -18.52 13.29
CA ILE A 123 -11.50 -18.82 13.93
C ILE A 123 -11.25 -17.88 15.09
N THR A 124 -10.61 -18.39 16.14
CA THR A 124 -10.16 -17.57 17.26
C THR A 124 -8.66 -17.34 17.12
N ILE A 125 -8.26 -16.10 16.85
CA ILE A 125 -6.85 -15.72 16.88
C ILE A 125 -6.52 -15.37 18.34
N GLY A 126 -5.70 -16.22 18.96
CA GLY A 126 -5.23 -16.02 20.33
C GLY A 126 -4.28 -14.83 20.45
N ASN A 127 -4.11 -14.29 21.66
CA ASN A 127 -3.15 -13.22 21.96
C ASN A 127 -1.66 -13.66 21.89
N SER A 128 -1.37 -14.86 21.34
CA SER A 128 0.00 -15.34 21.20
C SER A 128 0.68 -14.67 20.00
N SER A 129 2.02 -14.62 20.00
CA SER A 129 2.84 -13.96 18.98
C SER A 129 2.72 -14.55 17.55
N ALA A 130 1.83 -15.52 17.33
CA ALA A 130 1.54 -16.09 16.03
C ALA A 130 0.52 -15.19 15.32
N SER A 131 0.97 -14.48 14.29
CA SER A 131 0.07 -13.73 13.41
C SER A 131 -0.42 -14.67 12.30
N LEU A 132 -1.73 -14.65 12.04
CA LEU A 132 -2.26 -15.32 10.87
C LEU A 132 -1.90 -14.49 9.64
N ASN A 133 -1.31 -15.09 8.62
CA ASN A 133 -0.87 -14.38 7.43
C ASN A 133 -1.60 -14.93 6.21
N VAL A 134 -2.19 -14.01 5.44
CA VAL A 134 -2.69 -14.30 4.10
C VAL A 134 -1.51 -14.15 3.15
N VAL A 135 -1.21 -15.23 2.45
CA VAL A 135 -0.17 -15.29 1.43
C VAL A 135 -0.86 -15.19 0.09
N TYR A 136 -0.54 -14.16 -0.69
CA TYR A 136 -1.32 -13.83 -1.88
C TYR A 136 -0.45 -13.32 -3.02
N GLU A 137 -0.98 -13.42 -4.24
CA GLU A 137 -0.40 -12.76 -5.40
C GLU A 137 -1.03 -11.38 -5.60
N PRO A 138 -0.23 -10.32 -5.82
CA PRO A 138 -0.77 -9.00 -6.05
C PRO A 138 -1.37 -8.88 -7.46
N SER A 139 -2.45 -8.11 -7.61
CA SER A 139 -3.03 -7.76 -8.91
C SER A 139 -2.32 -6.59 -9.57
N GLY A 140 -1.75 -5.67 -8.78
CA GLY A 140 -1.21 -4.40 -9.25
C GLY A 140 -2.24 -3.26 -9.26
N SER A 141 -3.50 -3.53 -8.86
CA SER A 141 -4.52 -2.52 -8.59
C SER A 141 -4.16 -1.70 -7.35
N HIS A 142 -3.24 -0.76 -7.54
CA HIS A 142 -2.79 0.21 -6.55
C HIS A 142 -2.98 1.63 -7.09
N SER A 143 -3.33 2.57 -6.22
CA SER A 143 -3.47 3.98 -6.57
C SER A 143 -2.31 4.75 -5.92
N PRO A 144 -1.17 4.91 -6.61
CA PRO A 144 -0.02 5.57 -5.99
C PRO A 144 -0.36 7.03 -5.67
N ILE A 145 0.20 7.53 -4.56
CA ILE A 145 0.03 8.91 -4.10
C ILE A 145 1.41 9.53 -3.92
N TYR A 146 1.56 10.80 -4.30
CA TYR A 146 2.70 11.62 -3.89
C TYR A 146 2.23 13.01 -3.43
N ASP A 147 2.80 13.47 -2.32
CA ASP A 147 2.58 14.81 -1.79
C ASP A 147 3.88 15.38 -1.18
N PRO A 148 4.38 16.53 -1.67
CA PRO A 148 5.58 17.18 -1.13
C PRO A 148 5.26 18.19 -0.02
N ALA A 149 4.18 17.99 0.74
CA ALA A 149 3.75 18.83 1.87
C ALA A 149 3.63 20.33 1.56
N SER A 150 3.23 20.69 0.34
CA SER A 150 3.19 22.10 -0.10
C SER A 150 1.80 22.75 0.00
N GLY A 151 0.88 22.18 0.78
CA GLY A 151 -0.50 22.66 0.93
C GLY A 151 -0.71 23.62 2.12
N PRO A 152 -1.91 24.21 2.29
CA PRO A 152 -2.30 24.86 3.53
C PRO A 152 -2.26 23.87 4.71
N ALA A 153 -1.89 24.33 5.92
CA ALA A 153 -1.67 23.49 7.11
C ALA A 153 -2.83 22.51 7.46
N ASN A 154 -4.07 22.86 7.10
CA ASN A 154 -5.26 22.05 7.32
C ASN A 154 -5.54 21.00 6.24
N THR A 155 -4.63 20.82 5.27
CA THR A 155 -4.71 19.83 4.18
C THR A 155 -3.51 18.89 4.10
N GLU A 156 -2.43 19.19 4.81
CA GLU A 156 -1.16 18.45 4.76
C GLU A 156 -1.22 17.12 5.52
N ALA A 157 -0.38 16.14 5.15
CA ALA A 157 -0.24 14.90 5.89
C ALA A 157 0.43 15.09 7.26
N PHE A 158 0.03 14.27 8.23
CA PHE A 158 0.52 14.34 9.61
C PHE A 158 0.45 12.98 10.32
N LEU A 159 1.28 12.80 11.34
CA LEU A 159 1.18 11.68 12.28
C LEU A 159 0.22 12.04 13.41
N ASP A 160 -0.67 11.12 13.78
CA ASP A 160 -1.57 11.29 14.92
C ASP A 160 -0.77 11.62 16.19
N SER A 161 -1.32 12.49 17.04
CA SER A 161 -0.66 12.91 18.28
C SER A 161 -0.81 11.88 19.40
N THR A 162 -1.76 10.96 19.28
CA THR A 162 -2.09 9.94 20.28
C THR A 162 -1.65 8.53 19.86
N ASP A 163 -1.60 8.26 18.55
CA ASP A 163 -1.13 6.99 17.99
C ASP A 163 -0.04 7.23 16.94
N SER A 164 1.22 7.01 17.32
CA SER A 164 2.37 7.21 16.42
C SER A 164 2.38 6.28 15.20
N LYS A 165 1.53 5.24 15.16
CA LYS A 165 1.38 4.39 13.97
C LYS A 165 0.31 4.90 13.01
N LYS A 166 -0.49 5.89 13.38
CA LYS A 166 -1.58 6.39 12.55
C LYS A 166 -1.11 7.62 11.77
N PHE A 167 -0.92 7.45 10.46
CA PHE A 167 -0.50 8.49 9.54
C PHE A 167 -1.69 8.98 8.71
N TYR A 168 -2.06 10.25 8.83
CA TYR A 168 -3.13 10.84 8.01
C TYR A 168 -2.58 11.34 6.68
N LEU A 169 -3.24 10.91 5.61
CA LEU A 169 -2.96 11.38 4.27
C LEU A 169 -3.36 12.85 4.11
N ALA A 170 -2.73 13.51 3.14
CA ALA A 170 -3.15 14.83 2.71
C ALA A 170 -4.57 14.77 2.12
N LYS A 171 -5.37 15.83 2.33
CA LYS A 171 -6.75 15.88 1.80
C LYS A 171 -6.78 15.92 0.28
N GLN A 172 -5.80 16.58 -0.32
CA GLN A 172 -5.65 16.73 -1.76
C GLN A 172 -4.18 16.49 -2.10
N PRO A 173 -3.76 15.22 -2.22
CA PRO A 173 -2.40 14.92 -2.65
C PRO A 173 -2.09 15.58 -3.98
N GLN A 174 -0.85 16.04 -4.17
CA GLN A 174 -0.47 16.71 -5.41
C GLN A 174 -0.56 15.78 -6.62
N LEU A 175 -0.18 14.51 -6.44
CA LEU A 175 -0.27 13.48 -7.46
C LEU A 175 -0.99 12.25 -6.95
N GLY A 176 -1.78 11.66 -7.84
CA GLY A 176 -2.62 10.51 -7.51
C GLY A 176 -3.93 10.93 -6.85
N VAL A 177 -4.74 9.94 -6.49
CA VAL A 177 -6.01 10.14 -5.79
C VAL A 177 -6.10 9.10 -4.69
N THR A 178 -6.54 9.52 -3.51
CA THR A 178 -6.77 8.60 -2.41
C THR A 178 -7.82 7.56 -2.79
N ASP A 179 -7.41 6.29 -2.77
CA ASP A 179 -8.28 5.16 -2.96
C ASP A 179 -9.19 4.99 -1.75
N THR A 180 -10.50 5.07 -1.99
CA THR A 180 -11.52 5.04 -0.94
C THR A 180 -12.03 3.64 -0.64
N ARG A 181 -11.50 2.61 -1.31
CA ARG A 181 -11.87 1.22 -1.02
C ARG A 181 -11.33 0.84 0.36
N THR A 182 -12.07 0.00 1.07
CA THR A 182 -11.64 -0.52 2.37
C THR A 182 -10.28 -1.20 2.24
N ASN A 183 -9.33 -0.86 3.12
CA ASN A 183 -7.97 -1.40 3.13
C ASN A 183 -7.23 -1.28 1.78
N ALA A 184 -7.50 -0.25 0.98
CA ALA A 184 -6.87 -0.06 -0.33
C ALA A 184 -5.34 -0.01 -0.32
N TYR A 185 -4.75 0.44 0.78
CA TYR A 185 -3.29 0.59 0.93
C TYR A 185 -2.65 -0.47 1.81
N ALA A 186 -3.42 -1.43 2.32
CA ALA A 186 -2.87 -2.51 3.13
C ALA A 186 -1.85 -3.34 2.34
N GLY A 187 -0.70 -3.61 2.95
CA GLY A 187 0.44 -4.26 2.32
C GLY A 187 1.26 -3.38 1.37
N ALA A 188 0.83 -2.14 1.11
CA ALA A 188 1.62 -1.17 0.37
C ALA A 188 2.69 -0.53 1.26
N THR A 189 3.54 0.30 0.65
CA THR A 189 4.66 0.93 1.34
C THR A 189 4.45 2.44 1.41
N LEU A 190 4.54 3.00 2.61
CA LEU A 190 4.65 4.44 2.84
C LEU A 190 6.13 4.82 2.88
N ARG A 191 6.50 5.80 2.07
CA ARG A 191 7.83 6.42 2.06
C ARG A 191 7.67 7.85 2.55
N ILE A 192 8.39 8.20 3.61
CA ILE A 192 8.39 9.56 4.18
C ILE A 192 9.73 10.21 3.83
N PHE A 193 9.65 11.39 3.26
CA PHE A 193 10.82 12.15 2.85
C PHE A 193 11.10 13.29 3.83
N LYS A 194 12.37 13.62 3.97
CA LYS A 194 12.80 14.88 4.58
C LYS A 194 13.29 15.80 3.48
N LYS A 195 12.88 17.05 3.55
CA LYS A 195 13.38 18.11 2.68
C LYS A 195 14.35 18.98 3.47
N ASP A 196 15.64 18.75 3.28
CA ASP A 196 16.71 19.59 3.84
C ASP A 196 17.42 20.32 2.70
N ASP A 197 17.56 21.64 2.80
CA ASP A 197 18.38 22.48 1.90
C ASP A 197 18.22 22.25 0.38
N GLY A 198 17.02 21.86 -0.06
CA GLY A 198 16.70 21.64 -1.46
C GLY A 198 16.91 20.19 -1.96
N SER A 199 17.52 19.31 -1.15
CA SER A 199 17.49 17.86 -1.36
C SER A 199 16.24 17.26 -0.72
N ILE A 200 15.73 16.18 -1.30
CA ILE A 200 14.65 15.38 -0.71
C ILE A 200 15.19 13.97 -0.59
N ASP A 201 15.47 13.55 0.64
CA ASP A 201 15.98 12.21 0.91
C ASP A 201 14.89 11.37 1.56
N ILE A 202 14.86 10.07 1.25
CA ILE A 202 13.98 9.14 1.97
C ILE A 202 14.55 9.03 3.38
N THR A 203 13.73 9.41 4.35
CA THR A 203 14.10 9.23 5.75
C THR A 203 13.68 7.86 6.22
N GLU A 204 12.47 7.44 5.80
CA GLU A 204 11.87 6.20 6.28
C GLU A 204 10.97 5.55 5.25
N GLU A 205 10.93 4.22 5.33
CA GLU A 205 10.08 3.37 4.52
C GLU A 205 9.40 2.34 5.42
N ILE A 206 8.08 2.31 5.37
CA ILE A 206 7.27 1.58 6.36
C ILE A 206 6.12 0.88 5.66
N TRP A 207 5.90 -0.39 6.00
CA TRP A 207 4.76 -1.14 5.50
C TRP A 207 3.46 -0.69 6.17
N ILE A 208 2.41 -0.60 5.35
CA ILE A 208 1.08 -0.22 5.78
C ILE A 208 0.33 -1.50 6.20
N ASP A 209 -0.14 -1.52 7.44
CA ASP A 209 -0.94 -2.61 8.01
C ASP A 209 -2.39 -2.52 7.52
N SER A 210 -2.99 -1.34 7.62
CA SER A 210 -4.37 -1.09 7.18
C SER A 210 -4.58 0.36 6.76
N SER A 211 -5.72 0.64 6.13
CA SER A 211 -6.11 2.00 5.77
C SER A 211 -7.59 2.23 5.99
N GLY A 212 -7.95 3.38 6.56
CA GLY A 212 -9.33 3.69 6.90
C GLY A 212 -9.65 5.17 6.77
N TYR A 213 -10.93 5.51 6.96
CA TYR A 213 -11.41 6.88 7.01
C TYR A 213 -11.78 7.25 8.44
N ASP A 214 -11.24 8.37 8.91
CA ASP A 214 -11.59 8.96 10.20
C ASP A 214 -12.58 10.10 9.96
N SER A 215 -13.83 9.90 10.38
CA SER A 215 -14.89 10.90 10.25
C SER A 215 -14.63 12.16 11.07
N SER A 216 -13.97 12.04 12.22
CA SER A 216 -13.69 13.15 13.14
C SER A 216 -12.70 14.13 12.52
N ASN A 217 -11.65 13.59 11.88
CA ASN A 217 -10.65 14.38 11.15
C ASN A 217 -11.07 14.65 9.69
N SER A 218 -12.12 13.97 9.21
CA SER A 218 -12.57 13.96 7.81
C SER A 218 -11.43 13.66 6.84
N ARG A 219 -10.66 12.60 7.14
CA ARG A 219 -9.42 12.26 6.45
C ARG A 219 -9.22 10.75 6.39
N TRP A 220 -8.59 10.33 5.30
CA TRP A 220 -8.04 8.97 5.18
C TRP A 220 -6.74 8.88 5.98
N TYR A 221 -6.55 7.74 6.63
CA TYR A 221 -5.34 7.42 7.37
C TYR A 221 -4.83 6.03 7.02
N LEU A 222 -3.54 5.85 7.27
CA LEU A 222 -2.81 4.60 7.19
C LEU A 222 -2.43 4.20 8.62
N THR A 223 -2.65 2.95 8.98
CA THR A 223 -2.06 2.37 10.18
C THR A 223 -0.79 1.66 9.76
N LEU A 224 0.33 2.09 10.32
CA LEU A 224 1.66 1.61 9.99
C LEU A 224 2.02 0.40 10.85
N LYS A 225 2.75 -0.55 10.26
CA LYS A 225 3.20 -1.76 10.97
C LYS A 225 4.07 -1.40 12.19
N THR A 226 4.98 -0.46 11.98
CA THR A 226 5.86 0.14 12.99
C THR A 226 5.70 1.66 12.99
N ALA A 227 5.88 2.28 14.15
CA ALA A 227 5.89 3.73 14.22
C ALA A 227 7.14 4.28 13.51
N PRO A 228 7.04 5.43 12.83
CA PRO A 228 8.19 6.22 12.38
C PRO A 228 9.17 6.48 13.53
N VAL A 229 10.47 6.35 13.29
CA VAL A 229 11.52 6.53 14.31
C VAL A 229 12.04 7.97 14.32
N ASN A 230 12.09 8.61 13.14
CA ASN A 230 12.61 9.94 12.89
C ASN A 230 11.54 11.03 13.02
N TYR A 231 10.28 10.66 13.24
CA TYR A 231 9.14 11.58 13.32
C TYR A 231 8.34 11.33 14.60
N ALA A 232 8.16 12.38 15.40
CA ALA A 232 7.35 12.30 16.60
C ALA A 232 5.84 12.29 16.26
N ALA A 233 5.04 11.73 17.16
CA ALA A 233 3.58 11.86 17.12
C ALA A 233 3.19 13.35 17.02
N GLY A 234 2.18 13.68 16.21
CA GLY A 234 1.76 15.06 15.97
C GLY A 234 2.62 15.84 14.97
N THR A 235 3.66 15.24 14.38
CA THR A 235 4.42 15.90 13.31
C THR A 235 3.51 16.19 12.11
N THR A 236 3.50 17.44 11.66
CA THR A 236 2.75 17.91 10.49
C THR A 236 3.68 18.17 9.31
N LYS A 237 3.11 18.46 8.12
CA LYS A 237 3.87 18.79 6.90
C LYS A 237 4.77 17.67 6.40
N LEU A 238 4.31 16.43 6.52
CA LEU A 238 5.12 15.28 6.11
C LEU A 238 5.08 15.13 4.58
N HIS A 239 6.25 15.15 3.96
CA HIS A 239 6.42 14.80 2.55
C HIS A 239 6.32 13.29 2.44
N TYR A 240 5.49 12.76 1.55
CA TYR A 240 5.33 11.32 1.45
C TYR A 240 4.97 10.82 0.05
N GLU A 241 5.23 9.54 -0.14
CA GLU A 241 4.78 8.76 -1.28
C GLU A 241 4.18 7.45 -0.77
N VAL A 242 3.03 7.08 -1.32
CA VAL A 242 2.47 5.73 -1.14
C VAL A 242 2.69 4.99 -2.45
N GLY A 243 3.50 3.95 -2.39
CA GLY A 243 3.86 3.13 -3.53
C GLY A 243 3.37 1.69 -3.36
N PRO A 244 3.37 0.89 -4.44
CA PRO A 244 3.01 -0.52 -4.35
C PRO A 244 3.92 -1.31 -3.39
N PRO A 245 3.54 -2.53 -2.97
CA PRO A 245 4.33 -3.38 -2.07
C PRO A 245 5.80 -3.58 -2.49
N TYR A 246 6.06 -3.60 -3.79
CA TYR A 246 7.38 -3.79 -4.41
C TYR A 246 8.04 -2.46 -4.82
N SER A 247 7.51 -1.32 -4.36
CA SER A 247 8.12 0.00 -4.59
C SER A 247 9.58 0.12 -4.14
N PRO A 248 10.05 -0.52 -3.05
CA PRO A 248 11.44 -0.37 -2.63
C PRO A 248 12.41 -0.94 -3.67
N ASP A 249 12.13 -2.16 -4.13
CA ASP A 249 12.93 -2.84 -5.16
C ASP A 249 12.85 -2.11 -6.51
N LEU A 250 11.70 -1.51 -6.84
CA LEU A 250 11.54 -0.70 -8.04
C LEU A 250 12.39 0.58 -8.00
N VAL A 251 12.53 1.23 -6.84
CA VAL A 251 13.40 2.41 -6.72
C VAL A 251 14.82 2.02 -7.07
N GLU A 252 15.33 0.96 -6.42
CA GLU A 252 16.70 0.49 -6.62
C GLU A 252 16.96 0.20 -8.10
N ALA A 253 16.03 -0.52 -8.75
CA ALA A 253 16.12 -0.84 -10.17
C ALA A 253 16.04 0.36 -11.13
N ILE A 254 15.37 1.47 -10.74
CA ILE A 254 15.25 2.68 -11.56
C ILE A 254 16.43 3.64 -11.33
N THR A 255 17.05 3.59 -10.15
CA THR A 255 18.16 4.48 -9.76
C THR A 255 19.55 3.94 -10.10
N MET A 256 19.68 2.65 -10.44
CA MET A 256 20.91 2.05 -10.98
C MET A 256 20.99 2.23 -12.50
#